data_AF-A0A811LA11-F1
#
_entry.id   AF-A0A811LA11-F1
#
_cell.length_a   1.000
_cell.length_b   1.000
_cell.length_c   1.000
_cell.angle_alpha   90.00
_cell.angle_beta   90.00
_cell.angle_gamma   90.00
#
_symmetry.space_group_name_H-M   'P 1'
#
loop_
_entity.id
_entity.type
_entity.pdbx_description
1 polymer ?
#
loop_
_entity_poly.entity_id
_entity_poly.type
_entity_poly.pdbx_seq_one_letter_code
_entity_poly.pdbx_strand_id
1 'polypeptide(L)'
;MANRTVKDAVTIKGTNPQYLVEKIIRTRIYDSLYWKEHCFALTAEHVVDKGADLRYIGGVYAGNVKPTPFLCLILKLLQLQPDKDVILEFLKQKDFKYLRALAAMYIRLTFNSVEIFTLLEPLYADYRKLRYMNRMGQFELIHMDEFIDSLLREDSYCDIQLPRLQKRQALEESNQIDPYVSSLDEDLDNLSESESDEEPKEKPKPLTRRRNRSRSRSVSRERDRRRGEDDRDRRRRHDSPEYSRRDRERAREKEREREKERKSRKKDKTKDDEEREIEESNALRAKLGLAPLER
;
A
#
# COMPACT_ATOMS: atom_id res chain seq x y z
N MET A 1 -8.60 22.02 -32.72
CA MET A 1 -7.40 21.42 -32.09
C MET A 1 -7.82 20.17 -31.35
N ALA A 2 -7.18 19.02 -31.60
CA ALA A 2 -7.53 17.72 -31.02
C ALA A 2 -7.41 17.65 -29.49
N ASN A 3 -6.72 18.62 -28.87
CA ASN A 3 -6.45 18.66 -27.42
C ASN A 3 -7.43 19.57 -26.65
N ARG A 4 -8.47 20.11 -27.30
CA ARG A 4 -9.51 20.89 -26.61
C ARG A 4 -10.48 19.94 -25.91
N THR A 5 -10.95 20.29 -24.72
CA THR A 5 -12.04 19.60 -24.02
C THR A 5 -13.27 19.53 -24.93
N VAL A 6 -13.99 18.42 -24.87
CA VAL A 6 -15.26 18.25 -25.62
C VAL A 6 -16.21 19.40 -25.26
N LYS A 7 -16.99 19.88 -26.22
CA LYS A 7 -17.83 21.09 -26.05
C LYS A 7 -18.93 20.90 -25.02
N ASP A 8 -19.36 19.66 -24.83
CA ASP A 8 -20.43 19.28 -23.90
C ASP A 8 -19.91 19.02 -22.47
N ALA A 9 -18.61 19.19 -22.26
CA ALA A 9 -17.97 19.01 -20.96
C ALA A 9 -18.40 20.11 -19.97
N VAL A 10 -18.94 19.68 -18.83
CA VAL A 10 -19.31 20.58 -17.72
C VAL A 10 -18.05 21.06 -17.01
N THR A 11 -18.05 22.32 -16.57
CA THR A 11 -16.96 22.86 -15.76
C THR A 11 -16.92 22.15 -14.40
N ILE A 12 -15.74 21.63 -14.05
CA ILE A 12 -15.54 20.94 -12.78
C ILE A 12 -14.91 21.94 -11.82
N LYS A 13 -15.60 22.17 -10.69
CA LYS A 13 -15.15 23.09 -9.62
C LYS A 13 -14.82 24.49 -10.13
N GLY A 14 -15.63 24.98 -11.07
CA GLY A 14 -15.51 26.32 -11.65
C GLY A 14 -14.37 26.49 -12.67
N THR A 15 -13.68 25.42 -13.05
CA THR A 15 -12.59 25.47 -14.03
C THR A 15 -12.78 24.44 -15.15
N ASN A 16 -11.98 24.55 -16.21
CA ASN A 16 -11.94 23.50 -17.23
C ASN A 16 -11.40 22.21 -16.60
N PRO A 17 -12.03 21.04 -16.81
CA PRO A 17 -11.56 19.75 -16.27
C PRO A 17 -10.07 19.46 -16.51
N GLN A 18 -9.53 19.87 -17.67
CA GLN A 18 -8.11 19.69 -17.96
C GLN A 18 -7.21 20.49 -17.03
N TYR A 19 -7.69 21.60 -16.46
CA TYR A 19 -6.90 22.50 -15.64
C TYR A 19 -6.57 21.96 -14.25
N LEU A 20 -7.19 20.84 -13.87
CA LEU A 20 -6.79 20.08 -12.69
C LEU A 20 -5.35 19.55 -12.80
N VAL A 21 -4.87 19.29 -14.01
CA VAL A 21 -3.47 18.94 -14.26
C VAL A 21 -2.67 20.20 -14.55
N GLU A 22 -1.53 20.39 -13.90
CA GLU A 22 -0.69 21.58 -14.09
C GLU A 22 -0.29 21.82 -15.56
N LYS A 23 -0.17 23.09 -15.95
CA LYS A 23 0.15 23.49 -17.33
C LYS A 23 1.43 22.86 -17.87
N ILE A 24 2.47 22.75 -17.03
CA ILE A 24 3.77 22.17 -17.41
C ILE A 24 3.59 20.70 -17.78
N ILE A 25 2.85 19.95 -16.95
CA ILE A 25 2.58 18.54 -17.13
C ILE A 25 1.71 18.31 -18.37
N ARG A 26 0.67 19.12 -18.59
CA ARG A 26 -0.18 19.00 -19.80
C ARG A 26 0.60 19.14 -21.09
N THR A 27 1.49 20.13 -21.18
CA THR A 27 2.34 20.31 -22.37
C THR A 27 3.22 19.07 -22.59
N ARG A 28 3.80 18.52 -21.52
CA ARG A 28 4.60 17.28 -21.61
C ARG A 28 3.78 16.06 -22.01
N ILE A 29 2.52 15.96 -21.56
CA ILE A 29 1.59 14.91 -21.98
C ILE A 29 1.31 15.02 -23.48
N TYR A 30 0.97 16.21 -23.98
CA TYR A 30 0.68 16.41 -25.41
C TYR A 30 1.88 16.13 -26.31
N ASP A 31 3.10 16.36 -25.81
CA ASP A 31 4.33 16.07 -26.54
C ASP A 31 4.74 14.59 -26.49
N SER A 32 4.22 13.83 -25.52
CA SER A 32 4.59 12.43 -25.31
C SER A 32 4.20 11.53 -26.49
N LEU A 33 5.02 10.50 -26.73
CA LEU A 33 4.77 9.50 -27.77
C LEU A 33 3.44 8.76 -27.52
N TYR A 34 3.22 8.36 -26.28
CA TYR A 34 2.01 7.64 -25.87
C TYR A 34 0.74 8.44 -26.18
N TRP A 35 0.74 9.75 -25.93
CA TRP A 35 -0.43 10.58 -26.23
C TRP A 35 -0.73 10.64 -27.73
N LYS A 36 0.32 10.79 -28.55
CA LYS A 36 0.19 10.91 -30.01
C LYS A 36 -0.23 9.60 -30.68
N GLU A 37 0.21 8.45 -30.15
CA GLU A 37 -0.09 7.13 -30.72
C GLU A 37 -1.37 6.51 -30.16
N HIS A 38 -1.60 6.61 -28.84
CA HIS A 38 -2.67 5.89 -28.15
C HIS A 38 -3.82 6.77 -27.67
N CYS A 39 -3.58 8.06 -27.40
CA CYS A 39 -4.65 8.98 -26.97
C CYS A 39 -5.25 9.82 -28.12
N PHE A 40 -4.75 9.62 -29.35
CA PHE A 40 -5.29 10.26 -30.54
C PHE A 40 -6.65 9.66 -30.88
N ALA A 41 -7.66 10.53 -31.03
CA ALA A 41 -9.05 10.15 -31.32
C ALA A 41 -9.67 9.09 -30.38
N LEU A 42 -9.10 8.88 -29.19
CA LEU A 42 -9.62 7.91 -28.22
C LEU A 42 -11.00 8.36 -27.69
N THR A 43 -11.99 7.47 -27.77
CA THR A 43 -13.36 7.60 -27.22
C THR A 43 -13.45 6.93 -25.85
N ALA A 44 -14.54 7.16 -25.12
CA ALA A 44 -14.73 6.60 -23.78
C ALA A 44 -14.69 5.05 -23.75
N GLU A 45 -15.20 4.40 -24.81
CA GLU A 45 -15.21 2.94 -24.94
C GLU A 45 -13.79 2.37 -25.03
N HIS A 46 -12.94 2.95 -25.88
CA HIS A 46 -11.57 2.48 -26.10
C HIS A 46 -10.61 2.83 -24.94
N VAL A 47 -11.04 3.63 -23.96
CA VAL A 47 -10.23 3.88 -22.75
C VAL A 47 -10.05 2.59 -21.95
N VAL A 48 -11.03 1.70 -21.95
CA VAL A 48 -10.96 0.42 -21.22
C VAL A 48 -9.82 -0.43 -21.75
N ASP A 49 -9.71 -0.57 -23.07
CA ASP A 49 -8.65 -1.35 -23.72
C ASP A 49 -7.26 -0.82 -23.33
N LYS A 50 -7.10 0.51 -23.35
CA LYS A 50 -5.83 1.15 -22.96
C LYS A 50 -5.57 1.11 -21.47
N GLY A 51 -6.62 1.13 -20.65
CA GLY A 51 -6.54 0.96 -19.21
C GLY A 51 -6.16 -0.46 -18.80
N ALA A 52 -6.59 -1.47 -19.56
CA ALA A 52 -6.21 -2.87 -19.37
C ALA A 52 -4.73 -3.12 -19.67
N ASP A 53 -4.18 -2.42 -20.68
CA ASP A 53 -2.75 -2.50 -21.05
C ASP A 53 -1.79 -1.86 -20.03
N LEU A 54 -2.31 -1.13 -19.04
CA LEU A 54 -1.49 -0.48 -18.01
C LEU A 54 -0.76 -1.51 -17.14
N ARG A 55 0.50 -1.19 -16.82
CA ARG A 55 1.39 -2.06 -16.03
C ARG A 55 1.88 -1.44 -14.73
N TYR A 56 1.70 -0.14 -14.57
CA TYR A 56 2.17 0.62 -13.42
C TYR A 56 1.38 1.93 -13.30
N ILE A 57 1.40 2.46 -12.09
CA ILE A 57 0.81 3.74 -11.70
C ILE A 57 1.94 4.74 -11.46
N GLY A 58 1.70 6.02 -11.70
CA GLY A 58 2.63 7.08 -11.36
C GLY A 58 2.29 8.37 -12.06
N GLY A 59 2.92 9.46 -11.66
CA GLY A 59 2.75 10.78 -12.26
C GLY A 59 3.75 11.02 -13.39
N VAL A 60 4.73 11.88 -13.11
CA VAL A 60 5.87 12.14 -14.00
C VAL A 60 7.14 11.51 -13.43
N TYR A 61 8.00 11.05 -14.33
CA TYR A 61 9.26 10.43 -13.96
C TYR A 61 10.42 11.03 -14.76
N ALA A 62 11.62 10.89 -14.17
CA ALA A 62 12.88 11.41 -14.68
C ALA A 62 12.94 12.95 -14.78
N GLY A 63 14.15 13.51 -14.85
CA GLY A 63 14.39 14.96 -14.89
C GLY A 63 13.75 15.69 -16.07
N ASN A 64 13.38 14.96 -17.14
CA ASN A 64 12.69 15.51 -18.30
C ASN A 64 11.15 15.55 -18.15
N VAL A 65 10.61 15.24 -16.96
CA VAL A 65 9.16 15.29 -16.69
C VAL A 65 8.40 14.42 -17.70
N LYS A 66 8.83 13.16 -17.87
CA LYS A 66 8.15 12.23 -18.77
C LYS A 66 6.87 11.75 -18.09
N PRO A 67 5.69 11.94 -18.71
CA PRO A 67 4.44 11.48 -18.13
C PRO A 67 4.33 9.95 -18.26
N THR A 68 3.76 9.31 -17.26
CA THR A 68 3.39 7.89 -17.38
C THR A 68 2.16 7.71 -18.29
N PRO A 69 1.97 6.51 -18.86
CA PRO A 69 0.72 6.17 -19.56
C PRO A 69 -0.52 6.36 -18.69
N PHE A 70 -0.42 6.02 -17.39
CA PHE A 70 -1.49 6.22 -16.41
C PHE A 70 -1.93 7.69 -16.34
N LEU A 71 -0.97 8.62 -16.21
CA LEU A 71 -1.24 10.05 -16.16
C LEU A 71 -1.82 10.57 -17.49
N CYS A 72 -1.34 10.04 -18.62
CA CYS A 72 -1.88 10.40 -19.94
C CYS A 72 -3.35 9.99 -20.08
N LEU A 73 -3.73 8.79 -19.61
CA LEU A 73 -5.12 8.33 -19.67
C LEU A 73 -6.02 9.11 -18.71
N ILE A 74 -5.53 9.51 -17.53
CA ILE A 74 -6.29 10.41 -16.63
C ILE A 74 -6.59 11.74 -17.32
N LEU A 75 -5.59 12.38 -17.94
CA LEU A 75 -5.83 13.62 -18.68
C LEU A 75 -6.84 13.40 -19.82
N LYS A 76 -6.79 12.24 -20.49
CA LYS A 76 -7.74 11.93 -21.55
C LYS A 76 -9.16 11.75 -21.02
N LEU A 77 -9.33 11.10 -19.88
CA LEU A 77 -10.62 10.99 -19.21
C LEU A 77 -11.16 12.36 -18.77
N LEU A 78 -10.29 13.25 -18.27
CA LEU A 78 -10.68 14.63 -17.98
C LEU A 78 -11.07 15.41 -19.24
N GLN A 79 -10.46 15.10 -20.38
CA GLN A 79 -10.82 15.71 -21.66
C GLN A 79 -12.18 15.21 -22.18
N LEU A 80 -12.43 13.90 -22.06
CA LEU A 80 -13.64 13.24 -22.58
C LEU A 80 -14.85 13.43 -21.67
N GLN A 81 -14.63 13.45 -20.35
CA GLN A 81 -15.67 13.52 -19.32
C GLN A 81 -16.78 12.49 -19.55
N PRO A 82 -16.49 11.18 -19.42
CA PRO A 82 -17.51 10.15 -19.57
C PRO A 82 -18.55 10.24 -18.45
N ASP A 83 -19.71 9.64 -18.69
CA ASP A 83 -20.79 9.58 -17.71
C ASP A 83 -20.37 8.88 -16.42
N LYS A 84 -20.99 9.27 -15.31
CA LYS A 84 -20.71 8.71 -13.98
C LYS A 84 -20.86 7.18 -13.98
N ASP A 85 -21.85 6.65 -14.68
CA ASP A 85 -22.15 5.20 -14.73
C ASP A 85 -21.02 4.40 -15.37
N VAL A 86 -20.39 4.94 -16.42
CA VAL A 86 -19.24 4.30 -17.09
C VAL A 86 -18.07 4.18 -16.11
N ILE A 87 -17.83 5.21 -15.31
CA ILE A 87 -16.74 5.21 -14.31
C ILE A 87 -17.05 4.24 -13.16
N LEU A 88 -18.31 4.17 -12.74
CA LEU A 88 -18.76 3.18 -11.75
C LEU A 88 -18.59 1.75 -12.28
N GLU A 89 -18.83 1.52 -13.57
CA GLU A 89 -18.59 0.23 -14.20
C GLU A 89 -17.09 -0.11 -14.21
N PHE A 90 -16.22 0.85 -14.53
CA PHE A 90 -14.76 0.67 -14.44
C PHE A 90 -14.30 0.33 -13.01
N LEU A 91 -14.97 0.87 -12.00
CA LEU A 91 -14.67 0.59 -10.60
C LEU A 91 -15.14 -0.80 -10.14
N LYS A 92 -16.26 -1.28 -10.70
CA LYS A 92 -16.82 -2.61 -10.44
C LYS A 92 -16.00 -3.72 -11.07
N GLN A 93 -15.31 -3.45 -12.19
CA GLN A 93 -14.44 -4.43 -12.84
C GLN A 93 -13.25 -4.81 -11.94
N LYS A 94 -13.26 -6.06 -11.48
CA LYS A 94 -12.22 -6.60 -10.58
C LYS A 94 -11.04 -7.23 -11.33
N ASP A 95 -11.07 -7.41 -12.64
CA ASP A 95 -9.98 -8.11 -13.34
C ASP A 95 -8.80 -7.18 -13.62
N PHE A 96 -9.08 -5.91 -13.91
CA PHE A 96 -8.07 -4.90 -14.25
C PHE A 96 -7.80 -3.97 -13.08
N LYS A 97 -6.84 -4.35 -12.22
CA LYS A 97 -6.43 -3.54 -11.06
C LYS A 97 -6.01 -2.11 -11.41
N TYR A 98 -5.34 -1.88 -12.54
CA TYR A 98 -4.91 -0.54 -12.94
C TYR A 98 -6.04 0.33 -13.47
N LEU A 99 -7.04 -0.27 -14.13
CA LEU A 99 -8.26 0.41 -14.55
C LEU A 99 -9.04 0.88 -13.31
N ARG A 100 -9.13 0.03 -12.29
CA ARG A 100 -9.78 0.36 -11.01
C ARG A 100 -9.09 1.54 -10.32
N ALA A 101 -7.75 1.54 -10.25
CA ALA A 101 -6.97 2.65 -9.69
C ALA A 101 -7.17 3.95 -10.50
N LEU A 102 -7.25 3.84 -11.82
CA LEU A 102 -7.48 4.97 -12.73
C LEU A 102 -8.90 5.55 -12.53
N ALA A 103 -9.91 4.70 -12.39
CA ALA A 103 -11.27 5.11 -12.06
C ALA A 103 -11.34 5.80 -10.69
N ALA A 104 -10.70 5.23 -9.67
CA ALA A 104 -10.63 5.83 -8.33
C ALA A 104 -9.98 7.24 -8.35
N MET A 105 -8.88 7.40 -9.09
CA MET A 105 -8.23 8.70 -9.27
C MET A 105 -9.15 9.71 -9.98
N TYR A 106 -9.88 9.26 -11.01
CA TYR A 106 -10.84 10.12 -11.69
C TYR A 106 -12.02 10.54 -10.79
N ILE A 107 -12.54 9.60 -10.00
CA ILE A 107 -13.61 9.86 -9.02
C ILE A 107 -13.16 10.94 -8.04
N ARG A 108 -11.95 10.79 -7.48
CA ARG A 108 -11.37 11.72 -6.52
C ARG A 108 -11.24 13.16 -7.06
N LEU A 109 -11.01 13.32 -8.36
CA LEU A 109 -10.87 14.63 -9.01
C LEU A 109 -12.21 15.30 -9.29
N THR A 110 -13.21 14.53 -9.72
CA THR A 110 -14.42 15.06 -10.38
C THR A 110 -15.69 14.99 -9.53
N PHE A 111 -15.81 14.02 -8.62
CA PHE A 111 -17.04 13.78 -7.86
C PHE A 111 -17.15 14.69 -6.63
N ASN A 112 -18.33 14.66 -6.00
CA ASN A 112 -18.58 15.36 -4.75
C ASN A 112 -17.95 14.61 -3.56
N SER A 113 -17.67 15.33 -2.46
CA SER A 113 -17.03 14.75 -1.27
C SER A 113 -17.78 13.52 -0.73
N VAL A 114 -19.12 13.58 -0.69
CA VAL A 114 -19.99 12.48 -0.24
C VAL A 114 -19.83 11.24 -1.12
N GLU A 115 -19.96 11.42 -2.44
CA GLU A 115 -19.84 10.33 -3.41
C GLU A 115 -18.44 9.68 -3.36
N ILE A 116 -17.39 10.48 -3.17
CA ILE A 116 -16.01 9.99 -3.05
C ILE A 116 -15.87 9.01 -1.90
N PHE A 117 -16.35 9.35 -0.70
CA PHE A 117 -16.27 8.48 0.47
C PHE A 117 -17.05 7.18 0.24
N THR A 118 -18.31 7.28 -0.19
CA THR A 118 -19.16 6.09 -0.44
C THR A 118 -18.60 5.12 -1.48
N LEU A 119 -17.90 5.63 -2.51
CA LEU A 119 -17.37 4.81 -3.61
C LEU A 119 -15.96 4.28 -3.35
N LEU A 120 -15.12 5.04 -2.63
CA LEU A 120 -13.73 4.66 -2.38
C LEU A 120 -13.59 3.78 -1.13
N GLU A 121 -14.46 3.91 -0.14
CA GLU A 121 -14.43 3.09 1.09
C GLU A 121 -14.47 1.58 0.84
N PRO A 122 -15.36 1.05 -0.03
CA PRO A 122 -15.37 -0.37 -0.37
C PRO A 122 -14.08 -0.87 -1.04
N LEU A 123 -13.22 0.02 -1.53
CA LEU A 123 -11.96 -0.33 -2.16
C LEU A 123 -10.87 -0.67 -1.14
N TYR A 124 -11.04 -0.32 0.13
CA TYR A 124 -10.11 -0.73 1.19
C TYR A 124 -10.05 -2.25 1.39
N ALA A 125 -11.07 -2.99 0.95
CA ALA A 125 -11.05 -4.44 0.95
C ALA A 125 -10.15 -5.06 -0.15
N ASP A 126 -9.61 -4.26 -1.08
CA ASP A 126 -8.72 -4.72 -2.14
C ASP A 126 -7.24 -4.57 -1.72
N TYR A 127 -6.58 -5.69 -1.42
CA TYR A 127 -5.17 -5.74 -1.01
C TYR A 127 -4.20 -6.12 -2.14
N ARG A 128 -4.60 -5.94 -3.41
CA ARG A 128 -3.76 -6.34 -4.54
C ARG A 128 -2.55 -5.43 -4.68
N LYS A 129 -1.43 -6.05 -5.06
CA LYS A 129 -0.15 -5.36 -5.29
C LYS A 129 -0.18 -4.60 -6.62
N LEU A 130 0.19 -3.34 -6.55
CA LEU A 130 0.38 -2.40 -7.64
C LEU A 130 1.86 -2.06 -7.78
N ARG A 131 2.26 -1.73 -9.01
CA ARG A 131 3.58 -1.18 -9.27
C ARG A 131 3.46 0.33 -9.37
N TYR A 132 4.21 1.04 -8.56
CA TYR A 132 4.26 2.49 -8.56
C TYR A 132 5.58 2.97 -9.15
N MET A 133 5.54 3.99 -9.99
CA MET A 133 6.71 4.59 -10.61
C MET A 133 7.04 5.90 -9.90
N ASN A 134 8.17 5.93 -9.21
CA ASN A 134 8.66 7.11 -8.53
C ASN A 134 9.14 8.18 -9.50
N ARG A 135 9.26 9.41 -8.99
CA ARG A 135 9.84 10.55 -9.73
C ARG A 135 11.26 10.28 -10.24
N MET A 136 12.03 9.43 -9.54
CA MET A 136 13.36 8.99 -9.95
C MET A 136 13.35 7.87 -11.02
N GLY A 137 12.18 7.37 -11.40
CA GLY A 137 11.99 6.30 -12.38
C GLY A 137 12.19 4.88 -11.84
N GLN A 138 12.29 4.72 -10.52
CA GLN A 138 12.34 3.42 -9.86
C GLN A 138 10.93 2.89 -9.61
N PHE A 139 10.77 1.57 -9.67
CA PHE A 139 9.50 0.91 -9.36
C PHE A 139 9.44 0.52 -7.90
N GLU A 140 8.40 0.98 -7.21
CA GLU A 140 8.05 0.57 -5.86
C GLU A 140 6.79 -0.28 -5.89
N LEU A 141 6.65 -1.11 -4.85
CA LEU A 141 5.49 -1.94 -4.66
C LEU A 141 4.56 -1.25 -3.66
N ILE A 142 3.32 -1.01 -4.08
CA ILE A 142 2.27 -0.37 -3.29
C ILE A 142 1.04 -1.29 -3.32
N HIS A 143 0.16 -1.22 -2.33
CA HIS A 143 -1.11 -1.94 -2.34
C HIS A 143 -2.29 -1.04 -2.75
N MET A 144 -3.42 -1.62 -3.18
CA MET A 144 -4.56 -0.83 -3.65
C MET A 144 -5.19 0.00 -2.53
N ASP A 145 -5.40 -0.58 -1.35
CA ASP A 145 -5.80 0.10 -0.13
C ASP A 145 -4.87 1.27 0.24
N GLU A 146 -3.55 1.08 0.21
CA GLU A 146 -2.57 2.15 0.43
C GLU A 146 -2.72 3.29 -0.61
N PHE A 147 -2.93 2.93 -1.88
CA PHE A 147 -3.17 3.90 -2.95
C PHE A 147 -4.45 4.71 -2.71
N ILE A 148 -5.54 4.06 -2.31
CA ILE A 148 -6.81 4.74 -2.00
C ILE A 148 -6.67 5.63 -0.75
N ASP A 149 -5.94 5.18 0.27
CA ASP A 149 -5.68 5.99 1.46
C ASP A 149 -4.90 7.26 1.14
N SER A 150 -3.82 7.15 0.34
CA SER A 150 -3.07 8.30 -0.16
C SER A 150 -3.97 9.27 -0.94
N LEU A 151 -4.91 8.78 -1.75
CA LEU A 151 -5.84 9.65 -2.48
C LEU A 151 -6.79 10.44 -1.57
N LEU A 152 -7.20 9.88 -0.43
CA LEU A 152 -8.13 10.52 0.50
C LEU A 152 -7.43 11.47 1.47
N ARG A 153 -6.19 11.16 1.87
CA ARG A 153 -5.44 11.91 2.88
C ARG A 153 -4.51 12.98 2.30
N GLU A 154 -3.90 12.72 1.16
CA GLU A 154 -2.91 13.63 0.59
C GLU A 154 -3.56 14.75 -0.23
N ASP A 155 -2.93 15.92 -0.21
CA ASP A 155 -3.37 17.09 -0.98
C ASP A 155 -2.89 17.06 -2.45
N SER A 156 -1.88 16.24 -2.74
CA SER A 156 -1.29 16.09 -4.07
C SER A 156 -0.82 14.65 -4.26
N TYR A 157 -1.23 14.03 -5.36
CA TYR A 157 -0.87 12.65 -5.67
C TYR A 157 -0.66 12.46 -7.18
N CYS A 158 0.34 11.64 -7.56
CA CYS A 158 0.75 11.45 -8.97
C CYS A 158 1.01 12.78 -9.72
N ASP A 159 1.61 13.77 -9.05
CA ASP A 159 1.89 15.12 -9.56
C ASP A 159 0.65 15.92 -9.97
N ILE A 160 -0.53 15.51 -9.53
CA ILE A 160 -1.78 16.24 -9.67
C ILE A 160 -2.16 16.80 -8.30
N GLN A 161 -2.44 18.11 -8.27
CA GLN A 161 -3.02 18.75 -7.09
C GLN A 161 -4.48 18.34 -6.97
N LEU A 162 -4.80 17.61 -5.90
CA LEU A 162 -6.15 17.13 -5.68
C LEU A 162 -7.00 18.29 -5.16
N PRO A 163 -8.23 18.46 -5.66
CA PRO A 163 -9.14 19.42 -5.06
C PRO A 163 -9.38 19.10 -3.59
N ARG A 164 -9.44 20.14 -2.75
CA ARG A 164 -9.66 19.98 -1.31
C ARG A 164 -10.93 19.20 -1.02
N LEU A 165 -10.82 18.22 -0.14
CA LEU A 165 -11.96 17.49 0.41
C LEU A 165 -12.33 18.05 1.77
N GLN A 166 -13.62 17.99 2.09
CA GLN A 166 -14.06 18.13 3.46
C GLN A 166 -13.68 16.86 4.23
N LYS A 167 -13.13 17.05 5.43
CA LYS A 167 -12.79 15.92 6.30
C LYS A 167 -14.05 15.16 6.67
N ARG A 168 -13.92 13.84 6.85
CA ARG A 168 -15.03 12.95 7.21
C ARG A 168 -15.81 13.44 8.43
N GLN A 169 -15.11 13.85 9.49
CA GLN A 169 -15.71 14.39 10.72
C GLN A 169 -16.71 15.52 10.45
N ALA A 170 -16.38 16.45 9.54
CA ALA A 170 -17.27 17.55 9.21
C ALA A 170 -18.52 17.09 8.42
N LEU A 171 -18.41 15.98 7.68
CA LEU A 171 -19.51 15.40 6.91
C LEU A 171 -20.44 14.55 7.80
N GLU A 172 -19.87 13.87 8.80
CA GLU A 172 -20.61 13.17 9.86
C GLU A 172 -21.37 14.18 10.74
N GLU A 173 -20.72 15.27 11.15
CA GLU A 173 -21.37 16.37 11.90
C GLU A 173 -22.53 17.03 11.14
N SER A 174 -22.45 17.05 9.80
CA SER A 174 -23.52 17.58 8.94
C SER A 174 -24.56 16.54 8.54
N ASN A 175 -24.49 15.31 9.08
CA ASN A 175 -25.36 14.17 8.79
C ASN A 175 -25.50 13.86 7.28
N GLN A 176 -24.47 14.14 6.48
CA GLN A 176 -24.47 13.83 5.05
C GLN A 176 -23.95 12.41 4.77
N ILE A 177 -23.25 11.81 5.73
CA ILE A 177 -22.65 10.48 5.63
C ILE A 177 -22.84 9.79 6.98
N ASP A 178 -23.17 8.50 6.93
CA ASP A 178 -23.19 7.65 8.11
C ASP A 178 -21.77 7.37 8.64
N PRO A 179 -21.63 7.09 9.95
CA PRO A 179 -20.36 6.68 10.52
C PRO A 179 -19.73 5.53 9.73
N TYR A 180 -18.40 5.58 9.55
CA TYR A 180 -17.71 4.51 8.84
C TYR A 180 -17.92 3.17 9.52
N VAL A 181 -18.36 2.17 8.76
CA VAL A 181 -18.35 0.78 9.19
C VAL A 181 -17.22 0.09 8.44
N SER A 182 -16.12 -0.22 9.13
CA SER A 182 -15.03 -0.98 8.53
C SER A 182 -15.47 -2.44 8.42
N SER A 183 -15.22 -3.10 7.29
CA SER A 183 -15.44 -4.56 7.19
C SER A 183 -14.59 -5.36 8.18
N LEU A 184 -13.51 -4.76 8.69
CA LEU A 184 -12.66 -5.34 9.72
C LEU A 184 -13.26 -5.23 11.13
N ASP A 185 -14.18 -4.30 11.37
CA ASP A 185 -14.85 -4.17 12.67
C ASP A 185 -15.81 -5.35 12.87
N GLU A 186 -16.50 -5.81 11.82
CA GLU A 186 -17.31 -7.04 11.86
C GLU A 186 -16.45 -8.29 12.13
N ASP A 187 -15.25 -8.37 11.54
CA ASP A 187 -14.32 -9.49 11.79
C ASP A 187 -13.72 -9.45 13.21
N LEU A 188 -13.47 -8.25 13.75
CA LEU A 188 -13.00 -8.05 15.13
C LEU A 188 -14.09 -8.38 16.15
N ASP A 189 -15.33 -7.98 15.88
CA ASP A 189 -16.48 -8.29 16.72
C ASP A 189 -16.72 -9.82 16.73
N ASN A 190 -16.66 -10.49 15.58
CA ASN A 190 -16.72 -11.95 15.48
C ASN A 190 -15.58 -12.64 16.24
N LEU A 191 -14.34 -12.10 16.19
CA LEU A 191 -13.23 -12.62 16.98
C LEU A 191 -13.48 -12.45 18.49
N SER A 192 -14.04 -11.30 18.88
CA SER A 192 -14.36 -11.00 20.28
C SER A 192 -15.50 -11.86 20.83
N GLU A 193 -16.49 -12.19 20.00
CA GLU A 193 -17.56 -13.12 20.35
C GLU A 193 -17.03 -14.55 20.51
N SER A 194 -16.06 -14.96 19.67
CA SER A 194 -15.40 -16.27 19.81
C SER A 194 -14.43 -16.38 21.00
N GLU A 195 -13.89 -15.26 21.50
CA GLU A 195 -13.13 -15.23 22.77
C GLU A 195 -14.02 -15.07 24.02
N SER A 196 -15.30 -14.70 23.84
CA SER A 196 -16.24 -14.53 24.96
C SER A 196 -16.87 -15.85 25.45
N ASP A 197 -16.71 -16.94 24.69
CA ASP A 197 -17.15 -18.29 25.05
C ASP A 197 -16.04 -19.19 25.63
N GLU A 198 -14.80 -18.69 25.78
CA GLU A 198 -13.81 -19.35 26.65
C GLU A 198 -13.85 -18.73 28.06
N GLU A 199 -14.35 -19.51 29.02
CA GLU A 199 -14.25 -19.26 30.45
C GLU A 199 -12.88 -18.67 30.86
N PRO A 200 -12.80 -17.76 31.84
CA PRO A 200 -11.54 -17.22 32.31
C PRO A 200 -10.71 -18.33 32.98
N LYS A 201 -9.82 -18.97 32.22
CA LYS A 201 -8.79 -19.83 32.80
C LYS A 201 -7.84 -18.97 33.62
N GLU A 202 -7.90 -19.15 34.95
CA GLU A 202 -7.00 -18.57 35.93
C GLU A 202 -5.54 -18.63 35.45
N LYS A 203 -4.94 -17.47 35.20
CA LYS A 203 -3.48 -17.37 35.03
C LYS A 203 -2.82 -17.76 36.35
N PRO A 204 -1.92 -18.76 36.39
CA PRO A 204 -1.21 -19.09 37.61
C PRO A 204 -0.24 -17.95 37.97
N LYS A 205 -0.33 -17.51 39.23
CA LYS A 205 0.51 -16.45 39.82
C LYS A 205 2.00 -16.76 39.62
N PRO A 206 2.85 -15.79 39.22
CA PRO A 206 4.28 -16.01 39.19
C PRO A 206 4.80 -16.16 40.63
N LEU A 207 5.37 -17.35 40.90
CA LEU A 207 6.03 -17.68 42.16
C LEU A 207 7.17 -16.71 42.42
N THR A 208 7.06 -16.00 43.53
CA THR A 208 8.12 -15.22 44.14
C THR A 208 9.30 -16.13 44.46
N ARG A 209 10.42 -16.00 43.75
CA ARG A 209 11.71 -16.54 44.21
C ARG A 209 12.64 -15.42 44.59
N ARG A 210 12.66 -15.16 45.90
CA ARG A 210 13.61 -14.32 46.63
C ARG A 210 15.06 -14.63 46.20
N ARG A 211 15.84 -13.59 45.88
CA ARG A 211 17.28 -13.58 46.17
C ARG A 211 17.63 -12.28 46.88
N ASN A 212 17.86 -12.42 48.17
CA ASN A 212 18.22 -11.38 49.10
C ASN A 212 19.70 -10.98 48.92
N ARG A 213 19.96 -9.66 49.08
CA ARG A 213 21.03 -9.06 49.93
C ARG A 213 22.48 -9.22 49.40
N SER A 214 23.33 -8.21 49.25
CA SER A 214 23.41 -6.86 49.85
C SER A 214 24.59 -6.06 49.26
N ARG A 215 24.59 -4.74 49.52
CA ARG A 215 25.73 -3.91 50.02
C ARG A 215 26.26 -2.78 49.11
N SER A 216 25.51 -1.66 49.14
CA SER A 216 25.97 -0.27 49.42
C SER A 216 27.40 0.17 49.10
N ARG A 217 27.55 1.27 48.34
CA ARG A 217 28.30 2.48 48.77
C ARG A 217 28.07 3.67 47.84
N SER A 218 27.63 4.76 48.45
CA SER A 218 27.53 6.14 47.97
C SER A 218 28.89 6.82 47.84
N VAL A 219 29.12 7.64 46.80
CA VAL A 219 30.06 8.78 46.84
C VAL A 219 29.53 9.90 45.94
N SER A 220 29.19 11.03 46.57
CA SER A 220 28.96 12.33 45.95
C SER A 220 30.28 12.97 45.51
N ARG A 221 30.28 13.77 44.44
CA ARG A 221 31.11 14.99 44.32
C ARG A 221 30.69 15.85 43.12
N GLU A 222 30.31 17.07 43.45
CA GLU A 222 30.15 18.21 42.55
C GLU A 222 31.49 18.61 41.91
N ARG A 223 31.44 19.12 40.67
CA ARG A 223 32.20 20.33 40.29
C ARG A 223 31.68 20.94 39.01
N ASP A 224 31.21 22.18 39.15
CA ASP A 224 31.15 23.20 38.11
C ASP A 224 32.45 23.30 37.30
N ARG A 225 32.32 23.58 35.99
CA ARG A 225 32.84 24.81 35.37
C ARG A 225 32.44 24.93 33.90
N ARG A 226 32.05 26.17 33.57
CA ARG A 226 31.63 26.72 32.28
C ARG A 226 32.75 26.75 31.23
N ARG A 227 32.31 26.94 29.98
CA ARG A 227 32.88 27.83 28.92
C ARG A 227 33.68 27.14 27.81
N GLY A 228 33.28 27.39 26.55
CA GLY A 228 34.15 27.26 25.38
C GLY A 228 33.45 26.78 24.11
N GLU A 229 33.31 27.68 23.14
CA GLU A 229 32.98 27.46 21.73
C GLU A 229 33.99 26.58 20.98
N ASP A 230 33.60 26.23 19.74
CA ASP A 230 34.36 25.60 18.64
C ASP A 230 34.75 24.12 18.76
N ASP A 231 34.13 23.28 17.93
CA ASP A 231 34.78 22.88 16.68
C ASP A 231 33.84 22.07 15.79
N ARG A 232 33.59 22.60 14.59
CA ARG A 232 33.15 21.84 13.43
C ARG A 232 34.29 20.89 13.06
N ASP A 233 34.15 19.58 13.32
CA ASP A 233 34.68 18.48 12.48
C ASP A 233 34.85 17.18 13.26
N ARG A 234 33.79 16.36 13.35
CA ARG A 234 33.94 14.89 13.53
C ARG A 234 32.98 14.06 12.66
N ARG A 235 32.55 14.60 11.52
CA ARG A 235 32.03 13.79 10.41
C ARG A 235 33.20 13.27 9.59
N ARG A 236 33.84 12.18 10.05
CA ARG A 236 34.68 11.23 9.29
C ARG A 236 35.63 10.55 10.26
N ARG A 237 35.27 9.35 10.70
CA ARG A 237 36.18 8.22 11.03
C ARG A 237 35.41 7.20 11.87
N HIS A 238 34.66 6.35 11.20
CA HIS A 238 34.43 4.99 11.71
C HIS A 238 34.21 4.00 10.56
N ASP A 239 34.99 4.16 9.49
CA ASP A 239 35.15 3.12 8.47
C ASP A 239 36.41 2.33 8.82
N SER A 240 36.29 1.47 9.84
CA SER A 240 37.35 0.54 10.23
C SER A 240 36.92 -0.87 9.82
N PRO A 241 37.61 -1.54 8.87
CA PRO A 241 37.22 -2.83 8.30
C PRO A 241 37.04 -3.98 9.32
N GLU A 242 37.59 -3.84 10.53
CA GLU A 242 37.49 -4.83 11.60
C GLU A 242 36.09 -4.95 12.21
N TYR A 243 35.35 -3.84 12.35
CA TYR A 243 34.02 -3.88 12.97
C TYR A 243 32.98 -4.57 12.05
N SER A 244 33.10 -4.35 10.74
CA SER A 244 32.24 -5.00 9.72
C SER A 244 32.47 -6.52 9.64
N ARG A 245 33.70 -7.00 9.86
CA ARG A 245 33.97 -8.46 9.91
C ARG A 245 33.30 -9.13 11.12
N ARG A 246 33.32 -8.48 12.28
CA ARG A 246 32.77 -9.03 13.52
C ARG A 246 31.25 -9.21 13.48
N ASP A 247 30.52 -8.24 12.91
CA ASP A 247 29.07 -8.38 12.71
C ASP A 247 28.71 -9.45 11.68
N ARG A 248 29.55 -9.63 10.65
CA ARG A 248 29.36 -10.67 9.63
C ARG A 248 29.60 -12.08 10.17
N GLU A 249 30.56 -12.26 11.06
CA GLU A 249 30.79 -13.54 11.75
C GLU A 249 29.66 -13.89 12.70
N ARG A 250 29.16 -12.91 13.47
CA ARG A 250 28.03 -13.10 14.37
C ARG A 250 26.74 -13.46 13.63
N ALA A 251 26.52 -12.90 12.45
CA ALA A 251 25.40 -13.27 11.58
C ALA A 251 25.50 -14.71 11.07
N ARG A 252 26.71 -15.16 10.66
CA ARG A 252 26.96 -16.54 10.20
C ARG A 252 26.80 -17.57 11.32
N GLU A 253 27.16 -17.22 12.55
CA GLU A 253 26.99 -18.09 13.71
C GLU A 253 25.50 -18.31 14.04
N LYS A 254 24.69 -17.23 14.02
CA LYS A 254 23.22 -17.32 14.16
C LYS A 254 22.56 -18.16 13.07
N GLU A 255 23.07 -18.11 11.85
CA GLU A 255 22.56 -18.91 10.74
C GLU A 255 22.85 -20.41 10.93
N ARG A 256 24.04 -20.75 11.40
CA ARG A 256 24.42 -22.14 11.73
C ARG A 256 23.61 -22.71 12.89
N GLU A 257 23.28 -21.91 13.91
CA GLU A 257 22.39 -22.34 15.00
C GLU A 257 20.98 -22.66 14.48
N ARG A 258 20.41 -21.79 13.64
CA ARG A 258 19.09 -22.02 13.02
C ARG A 258 19.08 -23.27 12.13
N GLU A 259 20.18 -23.56 11.43
CA GLU A 259 20.29 -24.75 10.60
C GLU A 259 20.37 -26.04 11.45
N LYS A 260 21.09 -26.00 12.59
CA LYS A 260 21.13 -27.11 13.55
C LYS A 260 19.75 -27.37 14.17
N GLU A 261 19.02 -26.31 14.51
CA GLU A 261 17.66 -26.41 15.08
C GLU A 261 16.65 -26.97 14.07
N ARG A 262 16.79 -26.63 12.78
CA ARG A 262 16.00 -27.24 11.69
C ARG A 262 16.33 -28.72 11.49
N LYS A 263 17.61 -29.10 11.60
CA LYS A 263 18.03 -30.51 11.50
C LYS A 263 17.61 -31.33 12.71
N SER A 264 17.62 -30.79 13.93
CA SER A 264 17.13 -31.49 15.11
C SER A 264 15.61 -31.72 15.02
N ARG A 265 14.84 -30.70 14.61
CA ARG A 265 13.39 -30.86 14.39
C ARG A 265 13.04 -31.90 13.31
N LYS A 266 13.87 -32.02 12.26
CA LYS A 266 13.71 -33.09 11.27
C LYS A 266 14.07 -34.48 11.80
N LYS A 267 14.97 -34.56 12.79
CA LYS A 267 15.41 -35.83 13.38
C LYS A 267 14.45 -36.34 14.47
N ASP A 268 13.66 -35.44 15.06
CA ASP A 268 12.63 -35.76 16.06
C ASP A 268 11.24 -36.09 15.46
N LYS A 269 11.08 -36.12 14.13
CA LYS A 269 9.89 -36.75 13.53
C LYS A 269 9.98 -38.25 13.77
N THR A 270 9.04 -38.77 14.55
CA THR A 270 8.97 -40.22 14.81
C THR A 270 8.46 -40.93 13.56
N LYS A 271 8.81 -42.21 13.37
CA LYS A 271 8.29 -43.03 12.25
C LYS A 271 6.75 -43.01 12.20
N ASP A 272 6.11 -42.93 13.36
CA ASP A 272 4.66 -42.84 13.54
C ASP A 272 4.05 -41.53 13.00
N ASP A 273 4.83 -40.44 12.89
CA ASP A 273 4.38 -39.18 12.29
C ASP A 273 4.45 -39.21 10.77
N GLU A 274 5.47 -39.87 10.21
CA GLU A 274 5.61 -40.08 8.76
C GLU A 274 4.54 -41.05 8.25
N GLU A 275 4.22 -42.11 9.02
CA GLU A 275 3.15 -43.06 8.69
C GLU A 275 1.76 -42.39 8.70
N ARG A 276 1.49 -41.48 9.64
CA ARG A 276 0.25 -40.68 9.67
C ARG A 276 0.12 -39.73 8.49
N GLU A 277 1.20 -39.04 8.10
CA GLU A 277 1.20 -38.16 6.93
C GLU A 277 0.96 -38.95 5.61
N ILE A 278 1.53 -40.15 5.50
CA ILE A 278 1.31 -41.04 4.35
C ILE A 278 -0.14 -41.53 4.30
N GLU A 279 -0.72 -41.94 5.44
CA GLU A 279 -2.11 -42.35 5.55
C GLU A 279 -3.10 -41.24 5.17
N GLU A 280 -2.88 -40.01 5.67
CA GLU A 280 -3.67 -38.83 5.31
C GLU A 280 -3.58 -38.54 3.81
N SER A 281 -2.38 -38.63 3.23
CA SER A 281 -2.17 -38.42 1.80
C SER A 281 -2.84 -39.50 0.94
N ASN A 282 -2.86 -40.75 1.41
CA ASN A 282 -3.49 -41.87 0.73
C ASN A 282 -5.02 -41.80 0.82
N ALA A 283 -5.57 -41.32 1.95
CA ALA A 283 -6.99 -41.04 2.09
C ALA A 283 -7.46 -39.94 1.11
N LEU A 284 -6.64 -38.90 0.91
CA LEU A 284 -6.92 -37.84 -0.07
C LEU A 284 -6.82 -38.36 -1.52
N ARG A 285 -5.84 -39.21 -1.83
CA ARG A 285 -5.70 -39.83 -3.16
C ARG A 285 -6.83 -40.79 -3.48
N ALA A 286 -7.31 -41.56 -2.49
CA ALA A 286 -8.47 -42.43 -2.64
C ALA A 286 -9.75 -41.64 -2.96
N LYS A 287 -9.95 -40.48 -2.31
CA LYS A 287 -11.06 -39.56 -2.65
C LYS A 287 -10.95 -39.00 -4.08
N LEU A 288 -9.74 -38.91 -4.62
CA LEU A 288 -9.45 -38.40 -5.96
C LEU A 288 -9.30 -39.52 -7.02
N GLY A 289 -9.50 -40.79 -6.66
CA GLY A 289 -9.39 -41.93 -7.57
C GLY A 289 -7.97 -42.24 -8.07
N LEU A 290 -6.94 -41.80 -7.34
CA LEU A 290 -5.52 -41.99 -7.67
C LEU A 290 -4.91 -43.14 -6.87
N ALA A 291 -3.88 -43.78 -7.44
CA ALA A 291 -3.15 -44.85 -6.77
C ALA A 291 -2.45 -44.36 -5.48
N PRO A 292 -2.44 -45.17 -4.41
CA PRO A 292 -1.81 -44.82 -3.14
C PRO A 292 -0.29 -44.71 -3.29
N LEU A 293 0.31 -43.87 -2.46
CA LEU A 293 1.76 -43.78 -2.28
C LEU A 293 2.21 -44.99 -1.47
N GLU A 294 3.10 -45.79 -2.06
CA GLU A 294 3.82 -46.85 -1.36
C GLU A 294 4.96 -46.26 -0.52
N ARG A 295 5.37 -47.04 0.47
CA ARG A 295 6.36 -46.73 1.51
C ARG A 295 7.74 -46.33 0.95
#